data_AF-A0A915MH07-F1
#
_entry.id   AF-A0A915MH07-F1
#
_cell.length_a   1.000
_cell.length_b   1.000
_cell.length_c   1.000
_cell.angle_alpha   90.00
_cell.angle_beta   90.00
_cell.angle_gamma   90.00
#
_symmetry.space_group_name_H-M   'P 1'
#
loop_
_entity.id
_entity.type
_entity.pdbx_description
1 polymer ?
#
loop_
_entity_poly.entity_id
_entity_poly.type
_entity_poly.pdbx_seq_one_letter_code
_entity_poly.pdbx_strand_id
1 'polypeptide(L)'
;MRLHRAPKVILLKMTQNPPKPIDDPQREEELLQNILRRNRELQNGILDENLIRIFFVSQIEAGKMLQRELSLPENKEELENVSIKGYPSLNAVRNDINILDEKNGKGLVN
;
A
#
# COMPACT_ATOMS: atom_id res chain seq x y z
N MET A 1 3.28 -7.59 7.06
CA MET A 1 2.93 -6.18 7.31
C MET A 1 2.74 -5.46 5.98
N ARG A 2 1.85 -4.45 5.91
CA ARG A 2 1.55 -3.68 4.68
C ARG A 2 2.80 -3.07 4.05
N LEU A 3 3.67 -2.48 4.88
CA LEU A 3 4.92 -1.84 4.44
C LEU A 3 5.85 -2.79 3.67
N HIS A 4 5.88 -4.09 4.00
CA HIS A 4 6.71 -5.10 3.30
C HIS A 4 6.30 -5.35 1.84
N ARG A 5 5.22 -4.72 1.36
CA ARG A 5 4.82 -4.76 -0.05
C ARG A 5 5.48 -3.67 -0.88
N ALA A 6 5.97 -2.59 -0.27
CA ALA A 6 6.62 -1.50 -0.97
C ALA A 6 7.76 -1.94 -1.92
N PRO A 7 8.69 -2.84 -1.53
CA PRO A 7 9.74 -3.30 -2.46
C PRO A 7 9.20 -3.98 -3.72
N LYS A 8 8.15 -4.80 -3.58
CA LYS A 8 7.49 -5.46 -4.72
C LYS A 8 6.77 -4.45 -5.60
N VAL A 9 6.11 -3.45 -5.00
CA VAL A 9 5.41 -2.41 -5.73
C VAL A 9 6.39 -1.61 -6.58
N ILE A 10 7.50 -1.12 -6.02
CA ILE A 10 8.44 -0.31 -6.79
C ILE A 10 9.08 -1.11 -7.91
N LEU A 11 9.53 -2.35 -7.64
CA LEU A 11 10.07 -3.22 -8.68
C LEU A 11 9.10 -3.37 -9.86
N LEU A 12 7.84 -3.74 -9.56
CA LEU A 12 6.81 -3.95 -10.58
C LEU A 12 6.39 -2.66 -11.30
N LYS A 13 6.48 -1.48 -10.66
CA LYS A 13 6.23 -0.17 -11.28
C LYS A 13 7.34 0.19 -12.27
N MET A 14 8.60 -0.06 -11.89
CA MET A 14 9.78 0.24 -12.71
C MET A 14 9.89 -0.69 -13.93
N THR A 15 9.40 -1.93 -13.83
CA THR A 15 9.42 -2.89 -14.96
C THR A 15 8.34 -2.66 -16.01
N GLN A 16 7.41 -1.71 -15.81
CA GLN A 16 6.38 -1.41 -16.82
C GLN A 16 6.95 -0.52 -17.95
N ASN A 17 6.29 -0.54 -19.11
CA ASN A 17 6.64 0.32 -20.25
C ASN A 17 5.42 1.15 -20.71
N PRO A 18 5.35 2.47 -20.41
CA PRO A 18 6.30 3.23 -19.61
C PRO A 18 6.23 2.87 -18.10
N PRO A 19 7.29 3.12 -17.32
CA PRO A 19 7.28 2.92 -15.87
C PRO A 19 6.14 3.68 -15.19
N LYS A 20 5.55 3.11 -14.15
CA LYS A 20 4.48 3.75 -13.39
C LYS A 20 5.05 4.64 -12.28
N PRO A 21 4.43 5.81 -12.01
CA PRO A 21 4.91 6.72 -10.98
C PRO A 21 4.73 6.13 -9.57
N ILE A 22 5.59 6.56 -8.63
CA ILE A 22 5.45 6.20 -7.21
C ILE A 22 4.20 6.84 -6.63
N ASP A 23 4.05 8.16 -6.83
CA ASP A 23 2.87 8.92 -6.44
C ASP A 23 1.72 8.62 -7.41
N ASP A 24 0.59 8.19 -6.86
CA ASP A 24 -0.64 7.88 -7.61
C ASP A 24 -1.84 8.41 -6.80
N PRO A 25 -2.07 9.73 -6.79
CA PRO A 25 -3.05 10.36 -5.91
C PRO A 25 -4.46 9.83 -6.10
N GLN A 26 -4.82 9.47 -7.34
CA GLN A 26 -6.09 8.85 -7.65
C GLN A 26 -6.24 7.51 -6.95
N ARG A 27 -5.24 6.62 -7.05
CA ARG A 27 -5.29 5.31 -6.39
C ARG A 27 -5.25 5.43 -4.88
N GLU A 28 -4.52 6.41 -4.34
CA GLU A 28 -4.43 6.70 -2.91
C GLU A 28 -5.80 7.11 -2.35
N GLU A 29 -6.51 8.00 -3.04
CA GLU A 29 -7.87 8.40 -2.69
C GLU A 29 -8.85 7.23 -2.80
N GLU A 30 -8.79 6.45 -3.89
CA GLU A 30 -9.60 5.23 -4.04
C GLU A 30 -9.36 4.24 -2.88
N LEU A 31 -8.12 4.12 -2.39
CA LEU A 31 -7.81 3.26 -1.26
C LEU A 31 -8.46 3.77 0.03
N LEU A 32 -8.31 5.06 0.31
CA LEU A 32 -8.87 5.70 1.51
C LEU A 32 -10.40 5.61 1.52
N GLN A 33 -11.06 5.88 0.39
CA GLN A 33 -12.52 5.77 0.29
C GLN A 33 -12.99 4.33 0.50
N ASN A 34 -12.27 3.34 -0.02
CA ASN A 34 -12.58 1.93 0.24
C ASN A 34 -12.43 1.56 1.72
N ILE A 35 -11.40 2.07 2.40
CA ILE A 35 -11.19 1.85 3.83
C ILE A 35 -12.29 2.51 4.65
N LEU A 36 -12.65 3.76 4.35
CA LEU A 36 -13.70 4.49 5.07
C LEU A 36 -15.07 3.87 4.87
N ARG A 37 -15.39 3.43 3.64
CA ARG A 37 -16.61 2.69 3.38
C ARG A 37 -16.68 1.42 4.24
N ARG A 38 -15.60 0.65 4.32
CA ARG A 38 -15.52 -0.54 5.17
C ARG A 38 -15.63 -0.23 6.66
N ASN A 39 -15.06 0.88 7.13
CA ASN A 39 -15.23 1.33 8.51
C ASN A 39 -16.70 1.57 8.86
N ARG A 40 -17.45 2.21 7.96
CA ARG A 40 -18.90 2.45 8.14
C ARG A 40 -19.72 1.15 8.15
N GLU A 41 -19.21 0.08 7.54
CA GLU A 41 -19.85 -1.24 7.50
C GLU A 41 -19.56 -2.08 8.78
N LEU A 42 -18.72 -1.59 9.71
CA LEU A 42 -18.41 -2.29 10.95
C LEU A 42 -19.60 -2.26 11.92
N GLN A 43 -20.18 -3.43 12.19
CA GLN A 43 -21.40 -3.56 13.01
C GLN A 43 -21.23 -3.13 14.49
N ASN A 44 -20.01 -3.22 15.04
CA ASN A 44 -19.78 -3.09 16.49
C ASN A 44 -18.67 -2.09 16.88
N GLY A 45 -18.29 -1.17 16.01
CA GLY A 45 -17.21 -0.23 16.33
C GLY A 45 -16.79 0.63 15.16
N ILE A 46 -17.65 1.59 14.79
CA ILE A 46 -17.26 2.65 13.87
C ILE A 46 -16.13 3.43 14.54
N LEU A 47 -14.95 3.38 13.96
CA LEU A 47 -13.83 4.21 14.41
C LEU A 47 -14.02 5.63 13.88
N ASP A 48 -13.47 6.58 14.62
CA ASP A 48 -13.41 7.97 14.16
C ASP A 48 -12.75 8.05 12.77
N GLU A 49 -13.47 8.64 11.81
CA GLU A 49 -13.00 8.69 10.41
C GLU A 49 -11.73 9.51 10.24
N ASN A 50 -11.51 10.54 11.09
CA ASN A 50 -10.28 11.32 11.03
C ASN A 50 -9.09 10.49 11.53
N LEU A 51 -9.28 9.70 12.60
CA LEU A 51 -8.27 8.78 13.09
C LEU A 51 -7.89 7.74 12.01
N ILE A 52 -8.88 7.16 11.33
CA ILE A 52 -8.63 6.24 10.21
C ILE A 52 -7.87 6.93 9.09
N ARG A 53 -8.30 8.13 8.68
CA ARG A 53 -7.63 8.89 7.61
C ARG A 53 -6.18 9.12 7.97
N ILE A 54 -5.88 9.64 9.16
CA ILE A 54 -4.52 9.90 9.63
C ILE A 54 -3.69 8.61 9.60
N PHE A 55 -4.21 7.51 10.14
CA PHE A 55 -3.50 6.24 10.19
C PHE A 55 -3.16 5.72 8.79
N PHE A 56 -4.15 5.62 7.89
CA PHE A 56 -3.93 5.03 6.57
C PHE A 56 -3.18 5.94 5.62
N VAL A 57 -3.35 7.28 5.71
CA VAL A 57 -2.48 8.24 5.01
C VAL A 57 -1.02 8.05 5.44
N SER A 58 -0.76 7.93 6.75
CA SER A 58 0.60 7.69 7.25
C SER A 58 1.19 6.37 6.74
N GLN A 59 0.37 5.30 6.66
CA GLN A 59 0.79 4.03 6.08
C GLN A 59 1.07 4.12 4.58
N ILE A 60 0.30 4.90 3.83
CA ILE A 60 0.54 5.18 2.40
C ILE A 60 1.86 5.93 2.24
N GLU A 61 2.05 7.03 2.97
CA GLU A 61 3.26 7.84 2.92
C GLU A 61 4.51 7.03 3.28
N ALA A 62 4.48 6.25 4.37
CA ALA A 62 5.60 5.36 4.72
C ALA A 62 5.92 4.37 3.59
N GLY A 63 4.89 3.83 2.93
CA GLY A 63 5.07 2.96 1.78
C GLY A 63 5.68 3.68 0.56
N LYS A 64 5.36 4.96 0.34
CA LYS A 64 5.95 5.78 -0.73
C LYS A 64 7.39 6.14 -0.42
N MET A 65 7.70 6.50 0.82
CA MET A 65 9.07 6.79 1.25
C MET A 65 10.00 5.59 0.98
N LEU A 66 9.57 4.37 1.35
CA LEU A 66 10.36 3.17 1.08
C LEU A 66 10.48 2.88 -0.43
N GLN A 67 9.44 3.14 -1.23
CA GLN A 67 9.54 3.01 -2.70
C GLN A 67 10.54 4.02 -3.28
N ARG A 68 10.55 5.26 -2.78
CA ARG A 68 11.49 6.31 -3.23
C ARG A 68 12.92 5.92 -2.91
N GLU A 69 13.18 5.49 -1.67
CA GLU A 69 14.49 5.02 -1.24
C GLU A 69 15.00 3.87 -2.12
N LEU A 70 14.19 2.83 -2.31
CA LEU A 70 14.56 1.67 -3.12
C LEU A 70 14.71 1.96 -4.62
N SER A 71 14.16 3.08 -5.10
CA SER A 71 14.31 3.50 -6.50
C SER A 71 15.63 4.22 -6.79
N LEU A 72 16.38 4.57 -5.75
CA LEU A 72 17.67 5.25 -5.89
C LEU A 72 18.73 4.31 -6.51
N PRO A 73 19.63 4.82 -7.37
CA PRO A 73 20.66 4.00 -8.03
C PRO A 73 21.53 3.18 -7.07
N GLU A 74 21.85 3.72 -5.90
CA GLU A 74 22.64 3.06 -4.84
C GLU A 74 21.95 1.81 -4.26
N ASN A 75 20.62 1.74 -4.34
CA ASN A 75 19.82 0.64 -3.80
C ASN A 75 19.42 -0.39 -4.88
N LYS A 76 20.01 -0.31 -6.08
CA LYS A 76 19.67 -1.18 -7.22
C LYS A 76 19.85 -2.67 -6.90
N GLU A 77 20.92 -3.05 -6.22
CA GLU A 77 21.18 -4.44 -5.83
C GLU A 77 20.11 -4.96 -4.85
N GLU A 78 19.68 -4.14 -3.90
CA GLU A 78 18.59 -4.49 -2.98
C GLU A 78 17.30 -4.74 -3.77
N LEU A 79 16.99 -3.85 -4.72
CA LEU A 79 15.79 -3.95 -5.55
C LEU A 79 15.80 -5.19 -6.47
N GLU A 80 16.95 -5.53 -7.05
CA GLU A 80 17.12 -6.72 -7.91
C GLU A 80 16.91 -8.03 -7.14
N ASN A 81 17.23 -8.04 -5.85
CA ASN A 81 17.04 -9.19 -4.96
C ASN A 81 15.59 -9.36 -4.46
N VAL A 82 14.68 -8.42 -4.78
CA VAL A 82 13.27 -8.51 -4.37
C VAL A 82 12.56 -9.64 -5.12
N SER A 83 12.23 -10.71 -4.40
CA SER A 83 11.40 -11.78 -4.97
C SER A 83 9.95 -11.32 -5.22
N ILE A 84 9.52 -11.47 -6.48
CA ILE A 84 8.12 -11.28 -6.92
C ILE A 84 7.29 -12.58 -6.90
N LYS A 85 7.82 -13.68 -6.34
CA LYS A 85 7.10 -14.95 -6.25
C LYS A 85 5.74 -14.75 -5.54
N GLY A 86 4.66 -15.21 -6.17
CA GLY A 86 3.28 -15.02 -5.69
C GLY A 86 2.64 -13.68 -6.09
N TYR A 87 3.36 -12.79 -6.78
CA TYR A 87 2.89 -11.48 -7.20
C TYR A 87 3.21 -11.22 -8.67
N PRO A 88 2.47 -11.83 -9.62
CA PRO A 88 2.77 -11.71 -11.05
C PRO A 88 2.49 -10.30 -11.63
N SER A 89 1.85 -9.41 -10.87
CA SER A 89 1.49 -8.07 -11.34
C SER A 89 1.30 -7.07 -10.19
N LEU A 90 1.30 -5.78 -10.52
CA LEU A 90 0.94 -4.71 -9.57
C LEU A 90 -0.45 -4.94 -8.97
N ASN A 91 -1.40 -5.45 -9.76
CA ASN A 91 -2.74 -5.73 -9.28
C ASN A 91 -2.75 -6.84 -8.23
N ALA A 92 -1.91 -7.87 -8.36
CA ALA A 92 -1.77 -8.90 -7.34
C ALA A 92 -1.27 -8.32 -6.00
N VAL A 93 -0.27 -7.43 -6.04
CA VAL A 93 0.23 -6.77 -4.82
C VAL A 93 -0.83 -5.84 -4.22
N ARG A 94 -1.56 -5.10 -5.06
CA ARG A 94 -2.67 -4.21 -4.64
C ARG A 94 -3.79 -4.97 -3.93
N ASN A 95 -4.15 -6.15 -4.42
CA ASN A 95 -5.17 -6.99 -3.78
C ASN A 95 -4.74 -7.41 -2.37
N ASP A 96 -3.48 -7.83 -2.21
CA ASP A 96 -2.95 -8.21 -0.89
C ASP A 96 -2.86 -7.00 0.07
N ILE A 97 -2.51 -5.81 -0.44
CA ILE A 97 -2.59 -4.56 0.34
C ILE A 97 -4.02 -4.31 0.83
N ASN A 98 -5.03 -4.45 -0.04
CA ASN A 98 -6.44 -4.26 0.36
C ASN A 98 -6.90 -5.25 1.45
N ILE A 99 -6.39 -6.49 1.43
CA ILE A 99 -6.66 -7.51 2.46
C ILE A 99 -6.00 -7.11 3.78
N LEU A 100 -4.74 -6.65 3.73
CA LEU A 100 -4.01 -6.20 4.91
C LEU A 100 -4.63 -4.94 5.52
N ASP A 101 -5.13 -4.01 4.69
CA ASP A 101 -5.81 -2.81 5.15
C ASP A 101 -7.12 -3.16 5.88
N GLU A 102 -7.86 -4.16 5.39
CA GLU A 102 -9.04 -4.68 6.10
C GLU A 102 -8.69 -5.27 7.45
N LYS A 103 -7.63 -6.07 7.51
CA LYS A 103 -7.16 -6.68 8.76
C LYS A 103 -6.70 -5.62 9.76
N ASN A 104 -5.97 -4.61 9.30
CA ASN A 104 -5.54 -3.49 10.13
C ASN A 104 -6.74 -2.70 10.66
N GLY A 105 -7.73 -2.41 9.80
CA GLY A 105 -8.96 -1.73 10.21
C GLY A 105 -9.71 -2.48 11.32
N LYS A 106 -9.91 -3.80 11.18
CA LYS A 106 -10.52 -4.63 12.23
C LYS A 106 -9.67 -4.67 13.50
N GLY A 107 -8.34 -4.67 13.37
CA GLY A 107 -7.41 -4.64 14.50
C GLY A 107 -7.43 -3.35 15.30
N LEU A 108 -7.88 -2.23 14.73
CA LEU A 108 -8.03 -0.96 15.43
C LEU A 108 -9.30 -0.88 16.29
N VAL A 109 -10.26 -1.80 16.09
CA VAL A 109 -11.54 -1.86 16.82
C VAL A 109 -11.46 -2.69 18.11
N ASN A 110 -10.47 -3.59 18.20
CA ASN A 110 -10.26 -4.47 19.35
C ASN A 110 -9.16 -3.93 20.26
#